data_AF-A0AA97HJC6-F1
#
_entry.id   AF-A0AA97HJC6-F1
#
_cell.length_a   1.000
_cell.length_b   1.000
_cell.length_c   1.000
_cell.angle_alpha   90.00
_cell.angle_beta   90.00
_cell.angle_gamma   90.00
#
_symmetry.space_group_name_H-M   'P 1'
#
loop_
_entity.id
_entity.type
_entity.pdbx_description
1 polymer ?
#
loop_
_entity_poly.entity_id
_entity_poly.type
_entity_poly.pdbx_seq_one_letter_code
_entity_poly.pdbx_strand_id
1 'polypeptide(L)'
;MNLKLGQRETVSLTSVHRDPSPQEMDQAIREATFAADALDWLQPRDTVFIKPVLNSGKPYPSTTSPLAIASMVRLLREKGAGRVIVGDMSGVGHLDQRPEGCKGSSRELAKSAGLLDIVLEAGAEWAFFEEAGWDSFYTEQPAPGSHWREGITLPNVLREVDHIVSMPRCSRHALLGNTLGLKSVVGYMRYDTRLEYHHAAKSIQEKTAEANTVPTLLQKQRLVITAADKVLATFGPDLGHVIAPPRGLVIASRSVVAHDMVSLAWLIGHWRQVPWRNKLALSDPSSNKIVANLANRVVAGMLGGWKWGFSAEGMEHSKRPDIWRDRTLQRAFELMGGVPAIQLQPTQSGLSPQLLAELADLVALPAATRAA
;
A
#
# COMPACT_ATOMS: atom_id res chain seq x y z
N MET A 1 -19.13 15.84 8.78
CA MET A 1 -17.90 16.02 7.98
C MET A 1 -18.35 16.51 6.63
N ASN A 2 -17.88 17.66 6.16
CA ASN A 2 -18.33 18.23 4.89
C ASN A 2 -17.51 17.59 3.76
N LEU A 3 -17.90 16.39 3.31
CA LEU A 3 -17.18 15.65 2.27
C LEU A 3 -17.56 16.20 0.90
N LYS A 4 -16.57 16.74 0.18
CA LYS A 4 -16.75 17.20 -1.20
C LYS A 4 -16.75 16.00 -2.15
N LEU A 5 -17.69 15.95 -3.09
CA LEU A 5 -17.67 14.99 -4.19
C LEU A 5 -16.50 15.29 -5.13
N GLY A 6 -15.72 14.27 -5.43
CA GLY A 6 -14.61 14.29 -6.38
C GLY A 6 -15.01 13.81 -7.77
N GLN A 7 -13.99 13.62 -8.62
CA GLN A 7 -14.19 13.13 -9.98
C GLN A 7 -14.60 11.66 -9.99
N ARG A 8 -15.13 11.21 -11.13
CA ARG A 8 -15.39 9.79 -11.37
C ARG A 8 -14.07 9.07 -11.58
N GLU A 9 -13.88 7.96 -10.88
CA GLU A 9 -12.67 7.15 -10.95
C GLU A 9 -13.03 5.70 -11.26
N THR A 10 -12.37 5.13 -12.27
CA THR A 10 -12.52 3.73 -12.64
C THR A 10 -11.68 2.85 -11.72
N VAL A 11 -12.29 1.78 -11.21
CA VAL A 11 -11.58 0.70 -10.53
C VAL A 11 -11.88 -0.62 -11.25
N SER A 12 -10.86 -1.15 -11.90
CA SER A 12 -10.92 -2.42 -12.60
C SER A 12 -10.88 -3.58 -11.60
N LEU A 13 -11.72 -4.59 -11.85
CA LEU A 13 -11.86 -5.79 -11.05
C LEU A 13 -11.77 -7.05 -11.92
N THR A 14 -10.70 -7.81 -11.75
CA THR A 14 -10.52 -9.09 -12.46
C THR A 14 -10.58 -10.24 -11.47
N SER A 15 -11.43 -11.24 -11.74
CA SER A 15 -11.48 -12.46 -10.93
C SER A 15 -10.23 -13.30 -11.15
N VAL A 16 -9.72 -13.92 -10.10
CA VAL A 16 -8.64 -14.92 -10.17
C VAL A 16 -8.96 -16.08 -9.22
N HIS A 17 -8.63 -17.32 -9.57
CA HIS A 17 -8.87 -18.46 -8.69
C HIS A 17 -7.96 -18.40 -7.45
N ARG A 18 -8.35 -19.12 -6.41
CA ARG A 18 -7.46 -19.43 -5.30
C ARG A 18 -6.21 -20.13 -5.82
N ASP A 19 -5.04 -19.69 -5.34
CA ASP A 19 -3.73 -20.25 -5.70
C ASP A 19 -3.53 -20.33 -7.22
N PRO A 20 -3.59 -19.17 -7.92
CA PRO A 20 -3.60 -19.14 -9.37
C PRO A 20 -2.26 -19.61 -9.95
N SER A 21 -2.33 -20.21 -11.14
CA SER A 21 -1.15 -20.51 -11.94
C SER A 21 -0.43 -19.22 -12.38
N PRO A 22 0.87 -19.26 -12.73
CA PRO A 22 1.56 -18.10 -13.29
C PRO A 22 0.87 -17.50 -14.53
N GLN A 23 0.29 -18.34 -15.40
CA GLN A 23 -0.42 -17.91 -16.61
C GLN A 23 -1.73 -17.21 -16.27
N GLU A 24 -2.46 -17.73 -15.28
CA GLU A 24 -3.71 -17.13 -14.84
C GLU A 24 -3.48 -15.77 -14.18
N MET A 25 -2.48 -15.66 -13.31
CA MET A 25 -2.13 -14.37 -12.71
C MET A 25 -1.66 -13.38 -13.78
N ASP A 26 -0.90 -13.83 -14.79
CA ASP A 26 -0.46 -12.99 -15.91
C ASP A 26 -1.63 -12.40 -16.68
N GLN A 27 -2.59 -13.26 -17.04
CA GLN A 27 -3.83 -12.82 -17.69
C GLN A 27 -4.61 -11.83 -16.81
N ALA A 28 -4.79 -12.14 -15.52
CA ALA A 28 -5.56 -11.30 -14.61
C ALA A 28 -4.93 -9.92 -14.42
N ILE A 29 -3.59 -9.85 -14.31
CA ILE A 29 -2.85 -8.57 -14.22
C ILE A 29 -3.00 -7.75 -15.50
N ARG A 30 -2.89 -8.38 -16.68
CA ARG A 30 -3.06 -7.68 -17.96
C ARG A 30 -4.45 -7.10 -18.13
N GLU A 31 -5.47 -7.91 -17.89
CA GLU A 31 -6.85 -7.47 -18.01
C GLU A 31 -7.18 -6.36 -17.02
N ALA A 32 -6.80 -6.53 -15.76
CA ALA A 32 -7.02 -5.51 -14.74
C ALA A 32 -6.35 -4.19 -15.14
N THR A 33 -5.11 -4.27 -15.63
CA THR A 33 -4.32 -3.12 -16.10
C THR A 33 -4.99 -2.42 -17.27
N PHE A 34 -5.28 -3.13 -18.36
CA PHE A 34 -5.85 -2.52 -19.57
C PHE A 34 -7.28 -2.01 -19.40
N ALA A 35 -8.05 -2.56 -18.45
CA ALA A 35 -9.35 -2.01 -18.09
C ALA A 35 -9.24 -0.75 -17.20
N ALA A 36 -8.15 -0.57 -16.46
CA ALA A 36 -7.90 0.65 -15.68
C ALA A 36 -7.20 1.74 -16.50
N ASP A 37 -6.30 1.36 -17.41
CA ASP A 37 -5.46 2.27 -18.17
C ASP A 37 -4.83 1.63 -19.42
N ALA A 38 -4.77 2.36 -20.53
CA ALA A 38 -4.20 1.86 -21.80
C ALA A 38 -2.66 1.84 -21.83
N LEU A 39 -1.99 2.40 -20.81
CA LEU A 39 -0.55 2.59 -20.72
C LEU A 39 0.03 3.57 -21.77
N ASP A 40 -0.77 4.49 -22.30
CA ASP A 40 -0.34 5.48 -23.31
C ASP A 40 0.75 6.44 -22.82
N TRP A 41 0.94 6.52 -21.50
CA TRP A 41 2.01 7.29 -20.88
C TRP A 41 3.39 6.64 -21.07
N LEU A 42 3.46 5.34 -21.34
CA LEU A 42 4.72 4.60 -21.46
C LEU A 42 5.28 4.73 -22.87
N GLN A 43 6.45 5.36 -22.99
CA GLN A 43 7.19 5.50 -24.23
C GLN A 43 8.37 4.51 -24.31
N PRO A 44 8.84 4.17 -25.53
CA PRO A 44 10.02 3.34 -25.68
C PRO A 44 11.22 3.92 -24.94
N ARG A 45 11.90 3.08 -24.15
CA ARG A 45 13.08 3.40 -23.31
C ARG A 45 12.79 4.05 -21.96
N ASP A 46 11.54 4.37 -21.65
CA ASP A 46 11.19 4.88 -20.32
C ASP A 46 11.58 3.86 -19.23
N THR A 47 11.94 4.39 -18.06
CA THR A 47 12.22 3.62 -16.87
C THR A 47 11.01 3.61 -15.95
N VAL A 48 10.47 2.42 -15.67
CA VAL A 48 9.33 2.24 -14.77
C VAL A 48 9.78 1.68 -13.44
N PHE A 49 9.40 2.35 -12.36
CA PHE A 49 9.59 1.87 -11.00
C PHE A 49 8.34 1.10 -10.53
N ILE A 50 8.53 -0.09 -9.99
CA ILE A 50 7.49 -0.84 -9.31
C ILE A 50 7.74 -0.77 -7.80
N LYS A 51 6.73 -0.30 -7.05
CA LYS A 51 6.75 -0.29 -5.59
C LYS A 51 5.97 -1.48 -5.02
N PRO A 52 6.63 -2.57 -4.61
CA PRO A 52 5.97 -3.66 -3.90
C PRO A 52 5.80 -3.32 -2.41
N VAL A 53 5.43 -4.32 -1.62
CA VAL A 53 5.46 -4.31 -0.16
C VAL A 53 6.46 -5.35 0.32
N LEU A 54 7.57 -4.92 0.91
CA LEU A 54 8.60 -5.76 1.50
C LEU A 54 8.92 -5.25 2.91
N ASN A 55 8.22 -5.77 3.91
CA ASN A 55 8.44 -5.41 5.31
C ASN A 55 9.33 -6.41 6.04
N SER A 56 9.14 -7.70 5.75
CA SER A 56 9.80 -8.83 6.39
C SER A 56 10.11 -9.91 5.34
N GLY A 57 10.72 -11.02 5.76
CA GLY A 57 11.00 -12.17 4.91
C GLY A 57 9.83 -13.14 4.76
N LYS A 58 8.62 -12.78 5.19
CA LYS A 58 7.45 -13.66 5.11
C LYS A 58 6.82 -13.66 3.73
N PRO A 59 6.37 -14.82 3.22
CA PRO A 59 5.78 -14.93 1.90
C PRO A 59 4.40 -14.23 1.81
N TYR A 60 3.91 -14.08 0.58
CA TYR A 60 2.57 -13.57 0.27
C TYR A 60 1.49 -14.31 1.09
N PRO A 61 0.54 -13.61 1.76
CA PRO A 61 0.20 -12.18 1.66
C PRO A 61 0.87 -11.25 2.69
N SER A 62 2.00 -11.65 3.29
CA SER A 62 2.81 -10.72 4.11
C SER A 62 3.59 -9.70 3.27
N THR A 63 3.85 -10.07 2.03
CA THR A 63 4.48 -9.28 0.95
C THR A 63 3.51 -9.08 -0.21
N THR A 64 3.92 -8.39 -1.29
CA THR A 64 3.19 -8.41 -2.57
C THR A 64 3.29 -9.78 -3.24
N SER A 65 2.29 -10.19 -4.02
CA SER A 65 2.32 -11.48 -4.74
C SER A 65 3.49 -11.54 -5.73
N PRO A 66 4.40 -12.54 -5.63
CA PRO A 66 5.50 -12.70 -6.57
C PRO A 66 5.03 -12.91 -8.01
N LEU A 67 3.97 -13.70 -8.21
CA LEU A 67 3.39 -13.93 -9.53
C LEU A 67 2.85 -12.63 -10.16
N ALA A 68 2.21 -11.77 -9.35
CA ALA A 68 1.67 -10.50 -9.82
C ALA A 68 2.79 -9.53 -10.23
N ILE A 69 3.88 -9.46 -9.47
CA ILE A 69 5.03 -8.61 -9.82
C ILE A 69 5.69 -9.11 -11.10
N ALA A 70 5.96 -10.41 -11.24
CA ALA A 70 6.54 -10.96 -12.46
C ALA A 70 5.68 -10.65 -13.69
N SER A 71 4.36 -10.78 -13.55
CA SER A 71 3.40 -10.47 -14.61
C SER A 71 3.45 -8.99 -15.00
N MET A 72 3.49 -8.08 -14.02
CA MET A 72 3.59 -6.64 -14.28
C MET A 72 4.93 -6.27 -14.93
N VAL A 73 6.04 -6.85 -14.46
CA VAL A 73 7.37 -6.65 -15.06
C VAL A 73 7.35 -7.05 -16.55
N ARG A 74 6.86 -8.26 -16.86
CA ARG A 74 6.78 -8.75 -18.25
C ARG A 74 5.90 -7.85 -19.11
N LEU A 75 4.71 -7.48 -18.62
CA LEU A 75 3.79 -6.58 -19.30
C LEU A 75 4.45 -5.23 -19.63
N LEU A 76 5.11 -4.59 -18.68
CA LEU A 76 5.76 -3.29 -18.90
C LEU A 76 6.89 -3.38 -19.93
N ARG A 77 7.70 -4.46 -19.88
CA ARG A 77 8.77 -4.69 -20.86
C ARG A 77 8.21 -4.95 -22.26
N GLU A 78 7.17 -5.76 -22.38
CA GLU A 78 6.47 -6.00 -23.66
C GLU A 78 5.87 -4.72 -24.24
N LYS A 79 5.42 -3.80 -23.38
CA LYS A 79 4.90 -2.48 -23.77
C LYS A 79 5.97 -1.44 -24.05
N GLY A 80 7.25 -1.80 -23.98
CA GLY A 80 8.37 -0.97 -24.45
C GLY A 80 9.18 -0.27 -23.36
N ALA A 81 8.93 -0.56 -22.06
CA ALA A 81 9.77 -0.05 -20.98
C ALA A 81 11.23 -0.48 -21.21
N GLY A 82 12.15 0.50 -21.21
CA GLY A 82 13.58 0.24 -21.39
C GLY A 82 14.19 -0.44 -20.16
N ARG A 83 13.75 -0.01 -18.98
CA ARG A 83 14.14 -0.56 -17.68
C ARG A 83 12.91 -0.69 -16.78
N VAL A 84 12.88 -1.74 -15.98
CA VAL A 84 11.91 -1.91 -14.90
C VAL A 84 12.68 -2.13 -13.62
N ILE A 85 12.47 -1.25 -12.64
CA ILE A 85 13.17 -1.29 -11.34
C ILE A 85 12.13 -1.60 -10.27
N VAL A 86 12.30 -2.69 -9.53
CA VAL A 86 11.52 -2.99 -8.34
C VAL A 86 12.29 -2.50 -7.12
N GLY A 87 11.68 -1.70 -6.25
CA GLY A 87 12.39 -1.19 -5.08
C GLY A 87 11.53 -0.99 -3.84
N ASP A 88 12.10 -1.37 -2.70
CA ASP A 88 11.50 -1.16 -1.38
C ASP A 88 12.59 -1.20 -0.29
N MET A 89 12.18 -0.94 0.95
CA MET A 89 13.02 -1.05 2.13
C MET A 89 12.22 -1.65 3.30
N SER A 90 12.85 -2.63 3.95
CA SER A 90 12.30 -3.45 5.04
C SER A 90 11.74 -2.63 6.22
N GLY A 91 10.95 -3.31 7.06
CA GLY A 91 10.39 -2.73 8.28
C GLY A 91 11.46 -2.36 9.30
N VAL A 92 11.09 -1.50 10.26
CA VAL A 92 12.00 -0.95 11.28
C VAL A 92 12.79 -2.01 12.05
N GLY A 93 12.21 -3.20 12.29
CA GLY A 93 12.90 -4.29 13.00
C GLY A 93 14.06 -4.94 12.23
N HIS A 94 14.26 -4.58 10.96
CA HIS A 94 15.25 -5.15 10.05
C HIS A 94 16.23 -4.12 9.50
N LEU A 95 16.16 -2.89 10.02
CA LEU A 95 16.86 -1.73 9.52
C LEU A 95 17.43 -0.91 10.70
N ASP A 96 18.67 -0.49 10.57
CA ASP A 96 19.31 0.56 11.36
C ASP A 96 20.13 1.40 10.39
N GLN A 97 19.53 2.51 9.96
CA GLN A 97 20.12 3.44 9.01
C GLN A 97 20.41 4.74 9.75
N ARG A 98 21.70 5.12 9.77
CA ARG A 98 22.24 6.30 10.44
C ARG A 98 23.21 7.03 9.49
N PRO A 99 23.51 8.32 9.73
CA PRO A 99 24.57 9.02 9.01
C PRO A 99 25.92 8.28 9.07
N GLU A 100 26.23 7.63 10.20
CA GLU A 100 27.51 6.94 10.42
C GLU A 100 27.56 5.55 9.79
N GLY A 101 26.43 5.01 9.34
CA GLY A 101 26.37 3.67 8.75
C GLY A 101 24.96 3.18 8.51
N CYS A 102 24.80 2.35 7.49
CA CYS A 102 23.51 1.79 7.11
C CYS A 102 23.57 0.26 7.16
N LYS A 103 22.76 -0.34 8.02
CA LYS A 103 22.55 -1.78 8.13
C LYS A 103 21.10 -2.08 7.82
N GLY A 104 20.84 -2.88 6.81
CA GLY A 104 19.52 -3.42 6.54
C GLY A 104 19.61 -4.79 5.88
N SER A 105 18.47 -5.46 5.80
CA SER A 105 18.37 -6.83 5.31
C SER A 105 17.34 -6.99 4.20
N SER A 106 16.94 -5.90 3.52
CA SER A 106 15.86 -5.95 2.53
C SER A 106 16.13 -6.96 1.41
N ARG A 107 17.38 -7.07 0.92
CA ARG A 107 17.75 -8.07 -0.09
C ARG A 107 17.50 -9.51 0.37
N GLU A 108 17.96 -9.86 1.57
CA GLU A 108 17.76 -11.20 2.13
C GLU A 108 16.30 -11.48 2.47
N LEU A 109 15.56 -10.46 2.89
CA LEU A 109 14.13 -10.56 3.14
C LEU A 109 13.36 -10.72 1.82
N ALA A 110 13.75 -10.04 0.74
CA ALA A 110 13.16 -10.22 -0.58
C ALA A 110 13.36 -11.65 -1.08
N LYS A 111 14.54 -12.23 -0.84
CA LYS A 111 14.82 -13.64 -1.14
C LYS A 111 13.93 -14.57 -0.31
N SER A 112 13.89 -14.36 1.01
CA SER A 112 13.08 -15.16 1.94
C SER A 112 11.58 -15.09 1.66
N ALA A 113 11.09 -13.93 1.20
CA ALA A 113 9.70 -13.71 0.82
C ALA A 113 9.34 -14.27 -0.57
N GLY A 114 10.32 -14.80 -1.31
CA GLY A 114 10.14 -15.35 -2.66
C GLY A 114 10.01 -14.28 -3.75
N LEU A 115 10.50 -13.07 -3.53
CA LEU A 115 10.44 -11.96 -4.50
C LEU A 115 11.72 -11.80 -5.31
N LEU A 116 12.89 -12.01 -4.70
CA LEU A 116 14.17 -11.60 -5.30
C LEU A 116 14.39 -12.23 -6.68
N ASP A 117 14.41 -13.56 -6.73
CA ASP A 117 14.75 -14.31 -7.95
C ASP A 117 13.67 -14.13 -9.03
N ILE A 118 12.39 -14.19 -8.65
CA ILE A 118 11.25 -14.01 -9.56
C ILE A 118 11.29 -12.66 -10.29
N VAL A 119 11.69 -11.58 -9.60
CA VAL A 119 11.82 -10.25 -10.21
C VAL A 119 12.98 -10.21 -11.21
N LEU A 120 14.11 -10.81 -10.86
CA LEU A 120 15.28 -10.88 -11.74
C LEU A 120 14.99 -11.72 -12.99
N GLU A 121 14.36 -12.88 -12.81
CA GLU A 121 13.96 -13.79 -13.89
C GLU A 121 12.93 -13.15 -14.83
N ALA A 122 12.03 -12.30 -14.31
CA ALA A 122 11.10 -11.53 -15.13
C ALA A 122 11.79 -10.42 -15.96
N GLY A 123 13.07 -10.12 -15.67
CA GLY A 123 13.88 -9.15 -16.39
C GLY A 123 13.85 -7.74 -15.80
N ALA A 124 13.58 -7.60 -14.50
CA ALA A 124 13.67 -6.34 -13.77
C ALA A 124 14.91 -6.28 -12.86
N GLU A 125 15.27 -5.06 -12.48
CA GLU A 125 16.35 -4.75 -11.54
C GLU A 125 15.79 -4.54 -10.12
N TRP A 126 16.65 -4.66 -9.11
CA TRP A 126 16.31 -4.32 -7.72
C TRP A 126 16.98 -3.04 -7.26
N ALA A 127 16.22 -2.22 -6.52
CA ALA A 127 16.73 -1.09 -5.75
C ALA A 127 16.34 -1.25 -4.27
N PHE A 128 17.24 -1.77 -3.45
CA PHE A 128 17.09 -1.79 -1.99
C PHE A 128 17.64 -0.49 -1.43
N PHE A 129 16.75 0.37 -0.91
CA PHE A 129 17.10 1.78 -0.68
C PHE A 129 18.23 1.95 0.35
N GLU A 130 18.32 1.07 1.35
CA GLU A 130 19.36 1.15 2.36
C GLU A 130 20.76 0.84 1.80
N GLU A 131 20.86 0.03 0.74
CA GLU A 131 22.15 -0.38 0.15
C GLU A 131 22.83 0.78 -0.58
N ALA A 132 22.05 1.80 -1.00
CA ALA A 132 22.57 3.01 -1.60
C ALA A 132 23.16 3.99 -0.57
N GLY A 133 22.96 3.76 0.73
CA GLY A 133 23.51 4.59 1.81
C GLY A 133 22.66 5.80 2.22
N TRP A 134 23.04 6.44 3.32
CA TRP A 134 22.27 7.50 3.99
C TRP A 134 21.99 8.73 3.12
N ASP A 135 22.98 9.13 2.31
CA ASP A 135 22.92 10.32 1.45
C ASP A 135 22.24 10.07 0.11
N SER A 136 21.85 8.81 -0.18
CA SER A 136 21.14 8.44 -1.41
C SER A 136 19.63 8.69 -1.34
N PHE A 137 19.26 9.78 -0.67
CA PHE A 137 17.89 10.19 -0.45
C PHE A 137 17.73 11.70 -0.64
N TYR A 138 16.49 12.15 -0.82
CA TYR A 138 16.13 13.55 -0.94
C TYR A 138 14.80 13.86 -0.30
N THR A 139 14.62 15.09 0.17
CA THR A 139 13.42 15.49 0.89
C THR A 139 12.50 16.32 0.01
N GLU A 140 11.22 15.98 0.04
CA GLU A 140 10.14 16.76 -0.58
C GLU A 140 9.10 17.17 0.46
N GLN A 141 8.47 18.33 0.23
CA GLN A 141 7.35 18.77 1.04
C GLN A 141 6.03 18.25 0.46
N PRO A 142 5.14 17.70 1.30
CA PRO A 142 3.78 17.37 0.90
C PRO A 142 2.93 18.64 0.68
N ALA A 143 1.66 18.45 0.29
CA ALA A 143 0.71 19.53 0.09
C ALA A 143 0.61 20.47 1.32
N PRO A 144 0.29 21.77 1.11
CA PRO A 144 0.16 22.74 2.19
C PRO A 144 -0.79 22.31 3.30
N GLY A 145 -0.47 22.71 4.55
CA GLY A 145 -1.26 22.33 5.72
C GLY A 145 -1.00 20.89 6.19
N SER A 146 0.14 20.31 5.82
CA SER A 146 0.58 19.01 6.31
C SER A 146 1.06 19.03 7.76
N HIS A 147 0.97 17.87 8.41
CA HIS A 147 1.48 17.60 9.75
C HIS A 147 2.97 17.22 9.77
N TRP A 148 3.61 17.04 8.62
CA TRP A 148 5.05 16.77 8.53
C TRP A 148 5.85 18.04 8.83
N ARG A 149 6.90 17.91 9.67
CA ARG A 149 7.78 19.04 10.01
C ARG A 149 8.91 19.18 9.02
N GLU A 150 9.64 18.09 8.78
CA GLU A 150 10.83 18.09 7.93
C GLU A 150 10.52 17.74 6.47
N GLY A 151 9.31 17.24 6.20
CA GLY A 151 8.92 16.69 4.89
C GLY A 151 9.16 15.18 4.80
N ILE A 152 9.14 14.64 3.59
CA ILE A 152 9.32 13.21 3.32
C ILE A 152 10.65 12.98 2.64
N THR A 153 11.54 12.21 3.28
CA THR A 153 12.83 11.84 2.68
C THR A 153 12.71 10.52 1.90
N LEU A 154 12.81 10.61 0.58
CA LEU A 154 12.56 9.59 -0.43
C LEU A 154 13.88 9.11 -1.08
N PRO A 155 13.97 7.88 -1.64
CA PRO A 155 15.20 7.35 -2.20
C PRO A 155 15.50 7.95 -3.58
N ASN A 156 16.77 8.25 -3.88
CA ASN A 156 17.19 8.93 -5.11
C ASN A 156 16.80 8.21 -6.40
N VAL A 157 16.61 6.88 -6.37
CA VAL A 157 16.12 6.10 -7.52
C VAL A 157 14.82 6.68 -8.10
N LEU A 158 13.97 7.31 -7.29
CA LEU A 158 12.73 7.93 -7.78
C LEU A 158 12.96 9.15 -8.66
N ARG A 159 14.14 9.78 -8.63
CA ARG A 159 14.52 10.86 -9.57
C ARG A 159 14.92 10.33 -10.93
N GLU A 160 15.39 9.09 -10.99
CA GLU A 160 15.95 8.44 -12.18
C GLU A 160 14.89 7.71 -13.03
N VAL A 161 13.66 7.59 -12.51
CA VAL A 161 12.55 6.91 -13.20
C VAL A 161 11.54 7.90 -13.77
N ASP A 162 10.87 7.50 -14.84
CA ASP A 162 9.83 8.30 -15.52
C ASP A 162 8.45 8.05 -14.90
N HIS A 163 8.21 6.80 -14.48
CA HIS A 163 6.89 6.33 -14.05
C HIS A 163 6.97 5.42 -12.82
N ILE A 164 5.90 5.44 -12.02
CA ILE A 164 5.74 4.59 -10.84
C ILE A 164 4.44 3.77 -10.97
N VAL A 165 4.55 2.46 -10.79
CA VAL A 165 3.45 1.52 -10.58
C VAL A 165 3.51 1.03 -9.14
N SER A 166 2.48 1.35 -8.35
CA SER A 166 2.39 0.89 -6.96
C SER A 166 1.71 -0.48 -6.92
N MET A 167 2.33 -1.47 -6.28
CA MET A 167 1.79 -2.82 -6.14
C MET A 167 1.58 -3.20 -4.67
N PRO A 168 0.62 -2.56 -3.98
CA PRO A 168 0.31 -2.85 -2.59
C PRO A 168 -0.30 -4.25 -2.44
N ARG A 169 -0.40 -4.70 -1.18
CA ARG A 169 -1.20 -5.86 -0.78
C ARG A 169 -2.54 -5.41 -0.19
N CYS A 170 -3.46 -6.36 -0.01
CA CYS A 170 -4.70 -6.14 0.74
C CYS A 170 -4.59 -6.73 2.16
N SER A 171 -4.33 -5.89 3.17
CA SER A 171 -4.21 -6.39 4.56
C SER A 171 -4.66 -5.42 5.64
N ARG A 172 -4.93 -5.98 6.83
CA ARG A 172 -4.91 -5.23 8.10
C ARG A 172 -3.48 -4.84 8.47
N HIS A 173 -3.35 -4.00 9.49
CA HIS A 173 -2.10 -3.52 10.07
C HIS A 173 -2.27 -3.26 11.57
N ALA A 174 -1.32 -3.69 12.38
CA ALA A 174 -1.37 -3.59 13.85
C ALA A 174 -1.46 -2.15 14.36
N LEU A 175 -0.82 -1.20 13.68
CA LEU A 175 -0.85 0.22 14.04
C LEU A 175 -1.92 0.96 13.22
N LEU A 176 -1.66 1.26 11.96
CA LEU A 176 -2.54 2.07 11.09
C LEU A 176 -3.89 1.46 10.69
N GLY A 177 -4.27 0.29 11.21
CA GLY A 177 -5.50 -0.39 10.84
C GLY A 177 -5.36 -1.19 9.56
N ASN A 178 -4.98 -0.56 8.45
CA ASN A 178 -4.91 -1.21 7.13
C ASN A 178 -3.57 -0.93 6.43
N THR A 179 -3.12 -1.85 5.58
CA THR A 179 -2.02 -1.64 4.62
C THR A 179 -2.59 -1.88 3.23
N LEU A 180 -2.78 -0.78 2.50
CA LEU A 180 -3.27 -0.71 1.12
C LEU A 180 -2.33 0.22 0.32
N GLY A 181 -2.78 0.83 -0.77
CA GLY A 181 -1.98 1.67 -1.67
C GLY A 181 -1.47 2.96 -1.06
N LEU A 182 -2.29 3.71 -0.32
CA LEU A 182 -1.82 4.94 0.35
C LEU A 182 -0.69 4.62 1.34
N LYS A 183 -0.72 3.43 1.95
CA LYS A 183 0.26 3.03 2.96
C LYS A 183 1.61 2.65 2.35
N SER A 184 1.69 2.35 1.05
CA SER A 184 2.93 2.01 0.34
C SER A 184 3.98 3.11 0.45
N VAL A 185 3.57 4.37 0.62
CA VAL A 185 4.48 5.51 0.73
C VAL A 185 5.50 5.39 1.86
N VAL A 186 5.15 4.69 2.94
CA VAL A 186 6.04 4.51 4.09
C VAL A 186 7.27 3.65 3.75
N GLY A 187 7.16 2.78 2.74
CA GLY A 187 8.30 1.98 2.26
C GLY A 187 9.43 2.84 1.70
N TYR A 188 9.12 4.01 1.11
CA TYR A 188 10.13 4.95 0.60
C TYR A 188 10.87 5.72 1.69
N MET A 189 10.24 5.91 2.86
CA MET A 189 10.72 6.85 3.86
C MET A 189 12.06 6.39 4.45
N ARG A 190 13.05 7.29 4.44
CA ARG A 190 14.30 7.14 5.20
C ARG A 190 14.03 6.98 6.69
N TYR A 191 14.98 6.41 7.42
CA TYR A 191 14.86 6.07 8.84
C TYR A 191 14.41 7.22 9.74
N ASP A 192 14.93 8.43 9.54
CA ASP A 192 14.57 9.63 10.29
C ASP A 192 13.14 10.12 10.01
N THR A 193 12.69 10.02 8.75
CA THR A 193 11.29 10.28 8.38
C THR A 193 10.36 9.27 9.06
N ARG A 194 10.75 7.99 9.15
CA ARG A 194 10.00 6.97 9.91
C ARG A 194 9.99 7.27 11.42
N LEU A 195 11.06 7.85 11.97
CA LEU A 195 11.10 8.29 13.37
C LEU A 195 10.06 9.40 13.64
N GLU A 196 10.03 10.46 12.82
CA GLU A 196 9.03 11.52 12.96
C GLU A 196 7.60 10.96 12.85
N TYR A 197 7.40 10.03 11.91
CA TYR A 197 6.11 9.37 11.67
C TYR A 197 5.60 8.58 12.88
N HIS A 198 6.46 7.80 13.53
CA HIS A 198 6.11 7.00 14.71
C HIS A 198 6.15 7.81 16.01
N HIS A 199 6.89 8.92 16.07
CA HIS A 199 6.95 9.78 17.25
C HIS A 199 5.76 10.73 17.34
N ALA A 200 5.48 11.49 16.28
CA ALA A 200 4.32 12.38 16.18
C ALA A 200 3.07 11.61 15.71
N ALA A 201 2.77 10.53 16.43
CA ALA A 201 1.84 9.52 15.98
C ALA A 201 0.36 9.94 16.06
N LYS A 202 0.04 11.07 16.72
CA LYS A 202 -1.34 11.58 16.81
C LYS A 202 -1.96 11.80 15.42
N SER A 203 -1.14 12.22 14.47
CA SER A 203 -1.52 12.47 13.08
C SER A 203 -0.95 11.44 12.10
N ILE A 204 -0.62 10.21 12.56
CA ILE A 204 0.07 9.21 11.72
C ILE A 204 -0.73 8.81 10.47
N GLN A 205 -2.06 8.77 10.56
CA GLN A 205 -2.93 8.47 9.43
C GLN A 205 -3.00 9.63 8.45
N GLU A 206 -3.11 10.87 8.96
CA GLU A 206 -3.07 12.08 8.14
C GLU A 206 -1.72 12.20 7.42
N LYS A 207 -0.62 11.96 8.13
CA LYS A 207 0.73 11.92 7.58
C LYS A 207 0.88 10.88 6.46
N THR A 208 0.19 9.74 6.56
CA THR A 208 0.19 8.72 5.49
C THR A 208 -0.44 9.28 4.22
N ALA A 209 -1.63 9.90 4.32
CA ALA A 209 -2.30 10.50 3.18
C ALA A 209 -1.49 11.66 2.59
N GLU A 210 -0.96 12.53 3.45
CA GLU A 210 -0.16 13.69 3.06
C GLU A 210 1.13 13.30 2.34
N ALA A 211 1.81 12.23 2.77
CA ALA A 211 3.03 11.78 2.10
C ALA A 211 2.79 11.34 0.65
N ASN A 212 1.56 10.95 0.27
CA ASN A 212 1.20 10.65 -1.12
C ASN A 212 1.07 11.91 -2.00
N THR A 213 1.14 13.10 -1.41
CA THR A 213 1.00 14.39 -2.11
C THR A 213 2.33 15.08 -2.40
N VAL A 214 3.46 14.41 -2.13
CA VAL A 214 4.78 14.93 -2.52
C VAL A 214 4.91 14.98 -4.05
N PRO A 215 5.60 15.99 -4.62
CA PRO A 215 5.68 16.20 -6.06
C PRO A 215 6.09 14.97 -6.87
N THR A 216 7.09 14.21 -6.41
CA THR A 216 7.54 12.99 -7.11
C THR A 216 6.39 12.00 -7.31
N LEU A 217 5.60 11.72 -6.28
CA LEU A 217 4.53 10.72 -6.36
C LEU A 217 3.36 11.21 -7.21
N LEU A 218 2.94 12.47 -7.02
CA LEU A 218 1.88 13.08 -7.83
C LEU A 218 2.22 13.12 -9.32
N GLN A 219 3.48 13.39 -9.64
CA GLN A 219 3.92 13.54 -11.02
C GLN A 219 4.22 12.21 -11.70
N LYS A 220 4.65 11.18 -10.97
CA LYS A 220 5.18 9.93 -11.57
C LYS A 220 4.31 8.70 -11.34
N GLN A 221 3.44 8.66 -10.32
CA GLN A 221 2.54 7.50 -10.15
C GLN A 221 1.49 7.45 -11.26
N ARG A 222 1.38 6.29 -11.91
CA ARG A 222 0.47 6.06 -13.05
C ARG A 222 -0.63 5.07 -12.74
N LEU A 223 -0.30 4.05 -11.95
CA LEU A 223 -1.18 2.92 -11.70
C LEU A 223 -0.93 2.37 -10.28
N VAL A 224 -2.01 1.92 -9.64
CA VAL A 224 -1.97 1.11 -8.42
C VAL A 224 -2.68 -0.19 -8.71
N ILE A 225 -2.05 -1.33 -8.39
CA ILE A 225 -2.60 -2.66 -8.64
C ILE A 225 -2.32 -3.63 -7.49
N THR A 226 -3.35 -4.33 -7.01
CA THR A 226 -3.23 -5.34 -5.97
C THR A 226 -3.80 -6.67 -6.44
N ALA A 227 -2.98 -7.73 -6.37
CA ALA A 227 -3.49 -9.09 -6.29
C ALA A 227 -3.97 -9.36 -4.86
N ALA A 228 -5.26 -9.66 -4.72
CA ALA A 228 -5.97 -9.90 -3.46
C ALA A 228 -6.65 -11.27 -3.44
N ASP A 229 -6.03 -12.28 -4.08
CA ASP A 229 -6.39 -13.69 -3.96
C ASP A 229 -6.08 -14.27 -2.56
N LYS A 230 -5.21 -13.60 -1.81
CA LYS A 230 -5.03 -13.81 -0.37
C LYS A 230 -5.06 -12.48 0.36
N VAL A 231 -5.80 -12.44 1.46
CA VAL A 231 -6.00 -11.26 2.29
C VAL A 231 -5.49 -11.56 3.69
N LEU A 232 -4.54 -10.76 4.19
CA LEU A 232 -4.13 -10.84 5.60
C LEU A 232 -5.13 -10.03 6.44
N ALA A 233 -6.18 -10.70 6.88
CA ALA A 233 -7.41 -10.10 7.38
C ALA A 233 -7.35 -9.63 8.83
N THR A 234 -6.31 -9.97 9.60
CA THR A 234 -6.02 -9.42 10.94
C THR A 234 -4.51 -9.24 11.13
N PHE A 235 -4.02 -8.88 12.32
CA PHE A 235 -2.61 -8.73 12.73
C PHE A 235 -1.53 -8.57 11.63
N GLY A 236 -1.71 -7.61 10.73
CA GLY A 236 -0.64 -7.23 9.82
C GLY A 236 0.51 -6.52 10.56
N PRO A 237 1.74 -6.53 10.04
CA PRO A 237 2.05 -6.94 8.67
C PRO A 237 2.25 -8.45 8.44
N ASP A 238 2.34 -9.28 9.48
CA ASP A 238 3.01 -10.59 9.35
C ASP A 238 2.35 -11.79 10.05
N LEU A 239 1.46 -11.58 11.03
CA LEU A 239 1.04 -12.63 11.98
C LEU A 239 -0.47 -12.91 11.96
N GLY A 240 -1.19 -12.20 11.10
CA GLY A 240 -2.64 -12.22 11.03
C GLY A 240 -3.25 -13.49 10.48
N HIS A 241 -4.57 -13.55 10.60
CA HIS A 241 -5.37 -14.56 9.96
C HIS A 241 -5.44 -14.30 8.45
N VAL A 242 -4.97 -15.25 7.65
CA VAL A 242 -5.04 -15.19 6.19
C VAL A 242 -6.35 -15.80 5.71
N ILE A 243 -7.05 -15.11 4.81
CA ILE A 243 -8.17 -15.67 4.06
C ILE A 243 -7.79 -15.74 2.58
N ALA A 244 -8.02 -16.90 1.99
CA ALA A 244 -7.91 -17.12 0.54
C ALA A 244 -9.30 -17.52 0.02
N PRO A 245 -10.11 -16.59 -0.49
CA PRO A 245 -11.42 -16.95 -1.05
C PRO A 245 -11.26 -17.89 -2.27
N PRO A 246 -12.27 -18.70 -2.63
CA PRO A 246 -12.21 -19.53 -3.84
C PRO A 246 -11.98 -18.73 -5.12
N ARG A 247 -12.47 -17.48 -5.14
CA ARG A 247 -12.19 -16.47 -6.17
C ARG A 247 -11.67 -15.20 -5.49
N GLY A 248 -10.43 -14.88 -5.79
CA GLY A 248 -9.75 -13.62 -5.47
C GLY A 248 -10.06 -12.52 -6.48
N LEU A 249 -9.48 -11.34 -6.22
CA LEU A 249 -9.53 -10.19 -7.12
C LEU A 249 -8.11 -9.72 -7.47
N VAL A 250 -7.92 -9.28 -8.70
CA VAL A 250 -6.93 -8.26 -9.04
C VAL A 250 -7.67 -6.93 -9.16
N ILE A 251 -7.23 -5.95 -8.37
CA ILE A 251 -7.86 -4.63 -8.27
C ILE A 251 -6.88 -3.60 -8.84
N ALA A 252 -7.30 -2.79 -9.82
CA ALA A 252 -6.43 -1.79 -10.44
C ALA A 252 -7.13 -0.44 -10.63
N SER A 253 -6.40 0.66 -10.44
CA SER A 253 -6.88 2.02 -10.73
C SER A 253 -5.72 2.99 -10.93
N ARG A 254 -5.98 4.08 -11.66
CA ARG A 254 -5.07 5.24 -11.72
C ARG A 254 -5.11 6.07 -10.44
N SER A 255 -6.22 6.03 -9.70
CA SER A 255 -6.40 6.75 -8.43
C SER A 255 -6.13 5.83 -7.26
N VAL A 256 -5.09 6.14 -6.47
CA VAL A 256 -4.76 5.42 -5.24
C VAL A 256 -5.90 5.48 -4.21
N VAL A 257 -6.65 6.58 -4.19
CA VAL A 257 -7.79 6.75 -3.30
C VAL A 257 -8.94 5.83 -3.71
N ALA A 258 -9.28 5.79 -5.00
CA ALA A 258 -10.31 4.89 -5.52
C ALA A 258 -9.93 3.41 -5.33
N HIS A 259 -8.67 3.08 -5.62
CA HIS A 259 -8.09 1.77 -5.36
C HIS A 259 -8.23 1.36 -3.89
N ASP A 260 -7.89 2.25 -2.95
CA ASP A 260 -7.94 1.94 -1.53
C ASP A 260 -9.36 1.82 -0.99
N MET A 261 -10.32 2.60 -1.51
CA MET A 261 -11.74 2.43 -1.14
C MET A 261 -12.24 1.03 -1.48
N VAL A 262 -11.98 0.55 -2.70
CA VAL A 262 -12.41 -0.77 -3.16
C VAL A 262 -11.61 -1.90 -2.50
N SER A 263 -10.29 -1.72 -2.33
CA SER A 263 -9.45 -2.69 -1.62
C SER A 263 -9.86 -2.82 -0.15
N LEU A 264 -10.24 -1.71 0.49
CA LEU A 264 -10.77 -1.72 1.86
C LEU A 264 -12.15 -2.37 1.92
N ALA A 265 -13.02 -2.15 0.93
CA ALA A 265 -14.30 -2.86 0.84
C ALA A 265 -14.09 -4.39 0.77
N TRP A 266 -13.15 -4.84 -0.06
CA TRP A 266 -12.76 -6.25 -0.14
C TRP A 266 -12.22 -6.78 1.20
N LEU A 267 -11.35 -6.00 1.86
CA LEU A 267 -10.83 -6.34 3.18
C LEU A 267 -11.93 -6.41 4.25
N ILE A 268 -12.90 -5.50 4.24
CA ILE A 268 -14.03 -5.48 5.17
C ILE A 268 -14.87 -6.75 5.03
N GLY A 269 -15.18 -7.17 3.79
CA GLY A 269 -15.92 -8.40 3.51
C GLY A 269 -15.25 -9.64 4.10
N HIS A 270 -13.93 -9.74 3.98
CA HIS A 270 -13.14 -10.84 4.53
C HIS A 270 -12.96 -10.74 6.04
N TRP A 271 -12.67 -9.54 6.57
CA TRP A 271 -12.56 -9.29 8.00
C TRP A 271 -13.85 -9.69 8.73
N ARG A 272 -15.03 -9.44 8.15
CA ARG A 272 -16.32 -9.87 8.74
C ARG A 272 -16.39 -11.37 8.96
N GLN A 273 -15.81 -12.18 8.06
CA GLN A 273 -15.80 -13.64 8.13
C GLN A 273 -14.77 -14.22 9.12
N VAL A 274 -13.77 -13.43 9.52
CA VAL A 274 -12.74 -13.89 10.47
C VAL A 274 -13.37 -14.29 11.82
N PRO A 275 -13.00 -15.46 12.40
CA PRO A 275 -13.47 -15.87 13.72
C PRO A 275 -13.15 -14.83 14.81
N TRP A 276 -14.06 -14.62 15.76
CA TRP A 276 -13.94 -13.56 16.78
C TRP A 276 -12.62 -13.61 17.58
N ARG A 277 -12.09 -14.81 17.86
CA ARG A 277 -10.81 -15.03 18.56
C ARG A 277 -9.61 -14.38 17.85
N ASN A 278 -9.66 -14.25 16.53
CA ASN A 278 -8.63 -13.61 15.73
C ASN A 278 -8.79 -12.09 15.65
N LYS A 279 -9.87 -11.52 16.21
CA LYS A 279 -10.16 -10.08 16.27
C LYS A 279 -9.92 -9.48 17.66
N LEU A 280 -9.38 -10.26 18.60
CA LEU A 280 -9.04 -9.80 19.94
C LEU A 280 -7.85 -8.84 19.91
N ALA A 281 -7.67 -8.07 20.98
CA ALA A 281 -6.66 -7.01 21.04
C ALA A 281 -5.21 -7.45 20.75
N LEU A 282 -4.85 -8.70 21.03
CA LEU A 282 -3.51 -9.23 20.69
C LEU A 282 -3.44 -9.85 19.29
N SER A 283 -4.58 -10.16 18.68
CA SER A 283 -4.72 -10.80 17.37
C SER A 283 -5.18 -9.83 16.27
N ASP A 284 -5.59 -8.61 16.63
CA ASP A 284 -5.76 -7.44 15.77
C ASP A 284 -5.50 -6.17 16.59
N PRO A 285 -4.23 -5.81 16.85
CA PRO A 285 -3.86 -4.72 17.77
C PRO A 285 -4.50 -3.38 17.48
N SER A 286 -4.74 -3.07 16.20
CA SER A 286 -5.36 -1.82 15.79
C SER A 286 -6.82 -1.67 16.27
N SER A 287 -7.47 -2.78 16.65
CA SER A 287 -8.80 -2.78 17.26
C SER A 287 -8.79 -2.32 18.73
N ASN A 288 -7.61 -2.14 19.34
CA ASN A 288 -7.45 -1.69 20.73
C ASN A 288 -6.42 -0.54 20.84
N LYS A 289 -6.91 0.66 21.21
CA LYS A 289 -6.08 1.87 21.33
C LYS A 289 -4.89 1.69 22.28
N ILE A 290 -5.05 1.00 23.42
CA ILE A 290 -3.97 0.84 24.39
C ILE A 290 -2.85 -0.04 23.82
N VAL A 291 -3.21 -1.17 23.22
CA VAL A 291 -2.24 -2.12 22.65
C VAL A 291 -1.50 -1.49 21.46
N ALA A 292 -2.23 -0.86 20.53
CA ALA A 292 -1.62 -0.18 19.38
C ALA A 292 -0.65 0.93 19.80
N ASN A 293 -1.00 1.71 20.83
CA ASN A 293 -0.12 2.77 21.35
C ASN A 293 1.13 2.21 22.03
N LEU A 294 1.00 1.14 22.82
CA LEU A 294 2.17 0.48 23.42
C LEU A 294 3.10 -0.07 22.33
N ALA A 295 2.56 -0.73 21.31
CA ALA A 295 3.33 -1.23 20.18
C ALA A 295 4.05 -0.09 19.42
N ASN A 296 3.40 1.04 19.18
CA ASN A 296 4.03 2.18 18.53
C ASN A 296 5.17 2.80 19.34
N ARG A 297 5.04 2.87 20.68
CA ARG A 297 6.13 3.32 21.56
C ARG A 297 7.35 2.42 21.46
N VAL A 298 7.17 1.11 21.30
CA VAL A 298 8.28 0.18 21.02
C VAL A 298 8.94 0.52 19.68
N VAL A 299 8.16 0.74 18.62
CA VAL A 299 8.70 1.11 17.29
C VAL A 299 9.45 2.44 17.33
N ALA A 300 8.90 3.48 17.95
CA ALA A 300 9.59 4.77 18.14
C ALA A 300 10.88 4.61 18.97
N GLY A 301 10.87 3.69 19.96
CA GLY A 301 12.04 3.32 20.74
C GLY A 301 13.13 2.63 19.92
N MET A 302 12.77 1.76 18.97
CA MET A 302 13.73 1.14 18.04
C MET A 302 14.38 2.18 17.13
N LEU A 303 13.60 3.15 16.64
CA LEU A 303 14.07 4.19 15.72
C LEU A 303 14.99 5.22 16.42
N GLY A 304 14.54 5.78 17.54
CA GLY A 304 15.19 6.93 18.19
C GLY A 304 15.85 6.62 19.53
N GLY A 305 15.64 5.43 20.09
CA GLY A 305 16.02 5.08 21.46
C GLY A 305 14.91 5.34 22.49
N TRP A 306 15.15 4.92 23.73
CA TRP A 306 14.11 4.84 24.78
C TRP A 306 13.35 6.15 25.05
N LYS A 307 14.01 7.31 24.96
CA LYS A 307 13.38 8.63 25.16
C LYS A 307 12.28 8.90 24.11
N TRP A 308 12.51 8.52 22.86
CA TRP A 308 11.54 8.66 21.78
C TRP A 308 10.37 7.70 21.95
N GLY A 309 10.63 6.48 22.41
CA GLY A 309 9.57 5.53 22.76
C GLY A 309 8.65 6.03 23.87
N PHE A 310 9.21 6.59 24.95
CA PHE A 310 8.41 7.11 26.07
C PHE A 310 7.59 8.36 25.70
N SER A 311 8.18 9.27 24.91
CA SER A 311 7.58 10.54 24.53
C SER A 311 6.69 10.48 23.28
N ALA A 312 6.62 9.34 22.60
CA ALA A 312 5.79 9.20 21.41
C ALA A 312 4.31 9.47 21.71
N GLU A 313 3.70 10.28 20.84
CA GLU A 313 2.31 10.70 20.95
C GLU A 313 1.33 9.52 20.76
N GLY A 314 0.12 9.70 21.28
CA GLY A 314 -0.93 8.68 21.17
C GLY A 314 -1.64 8.71 19.82
N MET A 315 -1.73 7.57 19.15
CA MET A 315 -2.52 7.34 17.94
C MET A 315 -4.00 7.07 18.26
N GLU A 316 -4.88 7.42 17.33
CA GLU A 316 -6.31 7.07 17.36
C GLU A 316 -6.64 6.10 16.23
N HIS A 317 -7.56 5.15 16.48
CA HIS A 317 -7.95 4.15 15.48
C HIS A 317 -9.44 3.87 15.56
N SER A 318 -10.02 3.52 14.42
CA SER A 318 -11.30 2.83 14.38
C SER A 318 -11.11 1.40 14.90
N LYS A 319 -12.04 0.94 15.75
CA LYS A 319 -12.03 -0.45 16.28
C LYS A 319 -12.25 -1.52 15.19
N ARG A 320 -12.66 -1.12 14.00
CA ARG A 320 -13.07 -1.98 12.89
C ARG A 320 -12.68 -1.29 11.59
N PRO A 321 -12.31 -2.03 10.53
CA PRO A 321 -12.14 -1.43 9.22
C PRO A 321 -13.46 -0.82 8.74
N ASP A 322 -13.41 0.43 8.30
CA ASP A 322 -14.57 1.24 7.88
C ASP A 322 -14.06 2.35 6.97
N ILE A 323 -14.52 2.39 5.72
CA ILE A 323 -14.08 3.37 4.71
C ILE A 323 -14.32 4.81 5.17
N TRP A 324 -15.49 5.07 5.77
CA TRP A 324 -15.95 6.41 6.09
C TRP A 324 -15.43 6.92 7.43
N ARG A 325 -14.80 6.04 8.22
CA ARG A 325 -14.11 6.37 9.47
C ARG A 325 -12.60 6.18 9.40
N ASP A 326 -12.07 5.78 8.25
CA ASP A 326 -10.63 5.68 8.04
C ASP A 326 -10.02 7.08 7.89
N ARG A 327 -9.23 7.49 8.89
CA ARG A 327 -8.61 8.82 8.93
C ARG A 327 -7.63 9.06 7.77
N THR A 328 -7.02 8.00 7.24
CA THR A 328 -6.13 8.10 6.07
C THR A 328 -6.94 8.45 4.84
N LEU A 329 -8.05 7.73 4.60
CA LEU A 329 -8.95 8.03 3.48
C LEU A 329 -9.62 9.40 3.63
N GLN A 330 -10.10 9.75 4.83
CA GLN A 330 -10.67 11.07 5.09
C GLN A 330 -9.71 12.20 4.71
N ARG A 331 -8.45 12.10 5.16
CA ARG A 331 -7.43 13.08 4.80
C ARG A 331 -7.09 13.04 3.31
N ALA A 332 -7.06 11.86 2.69
CA ALA A 332 -6.82 11.75 1.26
C ALA A 332 -7.96 12.40 0.44
N PHE A 333 -9.23 12.29 0.86
CA PHE A 333 -10.34 12.97 0.22
C PHE A 333 -10.18 14.50 0.26
N GLU A 334 -9.70 15.06 1.38
CA GLU A 334 -9.45 16.49 1.50
C GLU A 334 -8.36 16.99 0.56
N LEU A 335 -7.29 16.20 0.38
CA LEU A 335 -6.09 16.61 -0.35
C LEU A 335 -6.12 16.26 -1.84
N MET A 336 -6.86 15.21 -2.22
CA MET A 336 -6.79 14.59 -3.55
C MET A 336 -8.10 14.74 -4.33
N GLY A 337 -8.78 15.87 -4.16
CA GLY A 337 -9.89 16.28 -5.04
C GLY A 337 -11.29 15.83 -4.60
N GLY A 338 -11.47 15.33 -3.37
CA GLY A 338 -12.75 14.91 -2.81
C GLY A 338 -12.93 13.39 -2.74
N VAL A 339 -14.14 12.95 -2.39
CA VAL A 339 -14.54 11.53 -2.42
C VAL A 339 -14.82 11.13 -3.86
N PRO A 340 -14.03 10.22 -4.48
CA PRO A 340 -14.23 9.85 -5.86
C PRO A 340 -15.56 9.11 -6.06
N ALA A 341 -16.23 9.37 -7.18
CA ALA A 341 -17.37 8.58 -7.61
C ALA A 341 -16.86 7.28 -8.26
N ILE A 342 -16.85 6.19 -7.50
CA ILE A 342 -16.30 4.91 -7.93
C ILE A 342 -17.14 4.30 -9.06
N GLN A 343 -16.49 4.00 -10.19
CA GLN A 343 -17.01 3.17 -11.26
C GLN A 343 -16.31 1.81 -11.23
N LEU A 344 -17.00 0.79 -10.73
CA LEU A 344 -16.49 -0.58 -10.76
C LEU A 344 -16.55 -1.12 -12.18
N GLN A 345 -15.42 -1.60 -12.70
CA GLN A 345 -15.28 -2.15 -14.05
C GLN A 345 -14.82 -3.61 -14.00
N PRO A 346 -15.75 -4.58 -13.99
CA PRO A 346 -15.40 -6.00 -14.05
C PRO A 346 -14.86 -6.37 -15.44
N THR A 347 -13.74 -7.12 -15.53
CA THR A 347 -13.11 -7.47 -16.82
C THR A 347 -13.54 -8.81 -17.40
N GLN A 348 -13.98 -9.76 -16.55
CA GLN A 348 -14.42 -11.10 -16.97
C GLN A 348 -15.80 -11.47 -16.42
N SER A 349 -16.45 -12.40 -17.11
CA SER A 349 -17.57 -13.20 -16.58
C SER A 349 -17.06 -14.14 -15.48
N GLY A 350 -17.07 -13.66 -14.24
CA GLY A 350 -16.61 -14.45 -13.08
C GLY A 350 -16.91 -13.82 -11.73
N LEU A 351 -17.16 -12.51 -11.70
CA LEU A 351 -17.65 -11.81 -10.52
C LEU A 351 -19.16 -11.92 -10.44
N SER A 352 -19.67 -12.34 -9.28
CA SER A 352 -21.11 -12.41 -9.07
C SER A 352 -21.71 -11.00 -9.00
N PRO A 353 -22.93 -10.77 -9.52
CA PRO A 353 -23.65 -9.51 -9.35
C PRO A 353 -23.79 -9.10 -7.87
N GLN A 354 -23.93 -10.10 -6.98
CA GLN A 354 -24.02 -9.88 -5.54
C GLN A 354 -22.73 -9.27 -4.98
N LEU A 355 -21.56 -9.80 -5.35
CA LEU A 355 -20.29 -9.24 -4.89
C LEU A 355 -20.10 -7.80 -5.39
N LEU A 356 -20.44 -7.53 -6.67
CA LEU A 356 -20.35 -6.17 -7.22
C LEU A 356 -21.27 -5.20 -6.48
N ALA A 357 -22.49 -5.62 -6.14
CA ALA A 357 -23.42 -4.82 -5.35
C ALA A 357 -22.88 -4.57 -3.93
N GLU A 358 -22.35 -5.59 -3.25
CA GLU A 358 -21.77 -5.45 -1.91
C GLU A 358 -20.57 -4.48 -1.89
N LEU A 359 -19.68 -4.56 -2.89
CA LEU A 359 -18.57 -3.62 -3.02
C LEU A 359 -19.06 -2.21 -3.30
N ALA A 360 -20.02 -2.06 -4.22
CA ALA A 360 -20.62 -0.77 -4.57
C ALA A 360 -21.29 -0.11 -3.35
N ASP A 361 -22.03 -0.87 -2.55
CA ASP A 361 -22.71 -0.38 -1.35
C ASP A 361 -21.71 0.11 -0.29
N LEU A 362 -20.59 -0.58 -0.10
CA LEU A 362 -19.56 -0.18 0.87
C LEU A 362 -18.84 1.11 0.48
N VAL A 363 -18.58 1.31 -0.82
CA VAL A 363 -17.88 2.51 -1.34
C VAL A 363 -18.83 3.65 -1.69
N ALA A 364 -20.15 3.44 -1.61
CA ALA A 364 -21.14 4.47 -1.86
C ALA A 364 -21.17 5.52 -0.73
N LEU A 365 -21.15 6.80 -1.10
CA LEU A 365 -21.20 7.91 -0.13
C LEU A 365 -22.42 7.73 0.81
N PRO A 366 -22.25 7.80 2.15
CA PRO A 366 -23.34 7.59 3.09
C PRO A 366 -24.46 8.60 2.89
N ALA A 367 -25.72 8.16 2.98
CA ALA A 367 -26.90 8.99 2.73
C ALA A 367 -26.93 10.28 3.57
N ALA A 368 -26.47 10.23 4.82
CA ALA A 368 -26.38 11.39 5.71
C ALA A 368 -25.44 12.52 5.21
N THR A 369 -24.57 12.21 4.24
CA THR A 369 -23.62 13.17 3.63
C THR A 369 -24.13 13.70 2.28
N ARG A 370 -25.15 13.07 1.67
CA ARG A 370 -25.76 13.56 0.41
C ARG A 370 -26.83 14.63 0.63
N ALA A 371 -27.31 14.77 1.86
CA ALA A 371 -28.42 15.66 2.24
C ALA A 371 -27.96 16.96 2.92
N ALA A 372 -26.65 17.13 3.11
CA ALA A 372 -25.99 18.35 3.59
C ALA A 372 -25.21 18.97 2.43
#